data_AF-A0A803MCA5-F1
#
_entry.id   AF-A0A803MCA5-F1
#
_cell.length_a   1.000
_cell.length_b   1.000
_cell.length_c   1.000
_cell.angle_alpha   90.00
_cell.angle_beta   90.00
_cell.angle_gamma   90.00
#
_symmetry.space_group_name_H-M   'P 1'
#
loop_
_entity.id
_entity.type
_entity.pdbx_description
1 polymer ?
#
loop_
_entity_poly.entity_id
_entity_poly.type
_entity_poly.pdbx_seq_one_letter_code
_entity_poly.pdbx_strand_id
1 'polypeptide(L)'
;MNVEEEVGKLQEEIKRLGQIQEDGSYKVTFGVLFNDDRCANIFEALVGTLRAAKKRKILTYDGELLLQGVHDNAIITMKPSATVPSSTDAAEKS
;
A
#
# COMPACT_ATOMS: atom_id res chain seq x y z
N MET A 1 -9.78 -14.15 3.68
CA MET A 1 -9.15 -12.84 3.46
C MET A 1 -8.40 -12.86 2.14
N ASN A 2 -8.74 -11.99 1.18
CA ASN A 2 -8.06 -11.96 -0.11
C ASN A 2 -6.88 -10.97 -0.05
N VAL A 3 -5.67 -11.52 0.05
CA VAL A 3 -4.43 -10.72 0.13
C VAL A 3 -4.24 -9.83 -1.11
N GLU A 4 -4.84 -10.15 -2.24
CA GLU A 4 -4.80 -9.29 -3.44
C GLU A 4 -5.65 -8.02 -3.28
N GLU A 5 -6.88 -8.17 -2.80
CA GLU A 5 -7.77 -7.03 -2.51
C GLU A 5 -7.16 -6.10 -1.46
N GLU A 6 -6.57 -6.65 -0.40
CA GLU A 6 -5.90 -5.84 0.61
C GLU A 6 -4.71 -5.06 0.05
N VAL A 7 -3.91 -5.69 -0.81
CA VAL A 7 -2.79 -5.00 -1.49
C VAL A 7 -3.30 -3.92 -2.44
N GLY A 8 -4.48 -4.09 -3.04
CA GLY A 8 -5.16 -3.04 -3.80
C GLY A 8 -5.52 -1.85 -2.91
N LYS A 9 -6.24 -2.10 -1.81
CA LYS A 9 -6.61 -1.07 -0.82
C LYS A 9 -5.38 -0.35 -0.25
N LEU A 10 -4.29 -1.08 0.00
CA LEU A 10 -3.05 -0.51 0.50
C LEU A 10 -2.45 0.52 -0.47
N GLN A 11 -2.52 0.26 -1.77
CA GLN A 11 -2.05 1.23 -2.78
C GLN A 11 -2.91 2.50 -2.77
N GLU A 12 -4.23 2.37 -2.60
CA GLU A 12 -5.14 3.52 -2.48
C GLU A 12 -4.82 4.35 -1.24
N GLU A 13 -4.61 3.72 -0.09
CA GLU A 13 -4.27 4.42 1.15
C GLU A 13 -2.87 5.06 1.08
N ILE A 14 -1.88 4.42 0.44
CA ILE A 14 -0.56 5.04 0.19
C ILE A 14 -0.70 6.26 -0.72
N LYS A 15 -1.57 6.24 -1.74
CA LYS A 15 -1.83 7.41 -2.59
C LYS A 15 -2.56 8.53 -1.83
N ARG A 16 -3.46 8.19 -0.90
CA ARG A 16 -4.22 9.15 -0.10
C ARG A 16 -3.37 9.83 0.96
N LEU A 17 -2.53 9.07 1.66
CA LEU A 17 -1.74 9.52 2.81
C LEU A 17 -0.31 9.92 2.44
N GLY A 18 0.21 9.34 1.36
CA GLY A 18 1.58 9.58 0.90
C GLY A 18 1.69 10.79 -0.01
N GLN A 19 2.93 11.07 -0.39
CA GLN A 19 3.29 12.13 -1.31
C GLN A 19 3.81 11.53 -2.61
N ILE A 20 3.24 11.97 -3.74
CA ILE A 20 3.75 11.64 -5.06
C ILE A 20 5.16 12.24 -5.22
N GLN A 21 6.04 11.48 -5.86
CA GLN A 21 7.41 11.87 -6.17
C GLN A 21 7.53 12.21 -7.67
N GLU A 22 8.62 12.88 -8.05
CA GLU A 22 8.88 13.25 -9.46
C GLU A 22 9.00 12.04 -10.40
N ASP A 23 9.42 10.89 -9.88
CA ASP A 23 9.51 9.62 -10.62
C ASP A 23 8.18 8.85 -10.72
N GLY A 24 7.09 9.43 -10.17
CA GLY A 24 5.77 8.80 -10.13
C GLY A 24 5.57 7.78 -9.01
N SER A 25 6.58 7.55 -8.15
CA SER A 25 6.43 6.74 -6.93
C SER A 25 5.67 7.53 -5.86
N TYR A 26 5.20 6.82 -4.84
CA TYR A 26 4.59 7.45 -3.66
C TYR A 26 5.38 7.08 -2.42
N LYS A 27 5.61 8.06 -1.55
CA LYS A 27 6.25 7.85 -0.25
C LYS A 27 5.31 8.19 0.88
N VAL A 28 5.24 7.30 1.87
CA VAL A 28 4.52 7.51 3.12
C VAL A 28 5.31 6.87 4.25
N THR A 29 5.23 7.40 5.46
CA THR A 29 5.89 6.75 6.61
C THR A 29 5.00 5.66 7.19
N PHE A 30 5.63 4.62 7.75
CA PHE A 30 4.90 3.52 8.39
C PHE A 30 4.00 4.03 9.53
N GLY A 31 4.47 4.98 10.34
CA GLY A 31 3.69 5.55 11.43
C GLY A 31 2.43 6.25 10.94
N VAL A 32 2.46 6.91 9.77
CA VAL A 32 1.26 7.52 9.18
C VAL A 32 0.25 6.45 8.75
N LEU A 33 0.70 5.38 8.09
CA LEU A 33 -0.21 4.28 7.72
C LEU A 33 -0.77 3.56 8.94
N PHE A 34 0.05 3.36 9.98
CA PHE A 34 -0.34 2.60 11.16
C PHE A 34 -1.28 3.38 12.08
N ASN A 35 -1.05 4.69 12.24
CA ASN A 35 -1.86 5.56 13.09
C ASN A 35 -3.10 6.14 12.37
N ASP A 36 -3.31 5.80 11.11
CA ASP A 36 -4.50 6.23 10.38
C ASP A 36 -5.72 5.36 10.74
N ASP A 37 -6.78 6.02 11.19
CA ASP A 37 -8.01 5.35 11.63
C ASP A 37 -8.64 4.50 10.53
N ARG A 38 -8.57 4.91 9.26
CA ARG A 38 -9.14 4.15 8.16
C ARG A 38 -8.32 2.89 7.91
N CYS A 39 -6.99 2.99 7.89
CA CYS A 39 -6.10 1.84 7.79
C CYS A 39 -6.34 0.83 8.93
N ALA A 40 -6.46 1.30 10.18
CA ALA A 40 -6.73 0.46 11.33
C ALA A 40 -8.08 -0.28 11.25
N ASN A 41 -9.08 0.32 10.58
CA ASN A 41 -10.41 -0.28 10.42
C ASN A 41 -10.52 -1.23 9.22
N ILE A 42 -9.76 -1.01 8.14
CA ILE A 42 -9.90 -1.80 6.91
C ILE A 42 -8.87 -2.93 6.78
N PHE A 43 -7.75 -2.85 7.49
CA PHE A 43 -6.71 -3.88 7.50
C PHE A 43 -6.73 -4.64 8.81
N GLU A 44 -6.96 -5.95 8.74
CA GLU A 44 -6.82 -6.83 9.92
C GLU A 44 -5.35 -6.93 10.36
N ALA A 45 -4.43 -6.90 9.38
CA ALA A 45 -3.01 -7.01 9.62
C ALA A 45 -2.18 -6.18 8.62
N LEU A 46 -2.12 -4.86 8.82
CA LEU A 46 -1.37 -3.94 7.94
C LEU A 46 0.07 -4.40 7.65
N VAL A 47 0.80 -4.85 8.67
CA VAL A 47 2.19 -5.35 8.51
C VAL A 47 2.25 -6.59 7.62
N GLY A 48 1.25 -7.47 7.70
CA GLY A 48 1.13 -8.64 6.83
C GLY A 48 0.90 -8.25 5.38
N THR A 49 0.00 -7.30 5.13
CA THR A 49 -0.29 -6.76 3.80
C THR A 49 0.93 -6.04 3.20
N LEU A 50 1.64 -5.23 3.99
CA LEU A 50 2.90 -4.57 3.60
C LEU A 50 3.96 -5.60 3.18
N ARG A 51 4.11 -6.68 3.95
CA ARG A 51 5.05 -7.77 3.64
C ARG A 51 4.68 -8.49 2.34
N ALA A 52 3.39 -8.75 2.11
CA ALA A 52 2.91 -9.36 0.88
C ALA A 52 3.15 -8.45 -0.34
N ALA A 53 2.87 -7.16 -0.22
CA ALA A 53 3.12 -6.17 -1.28
C ALA A 53 4.63 -6.03 -1.58
N LYS A 54 5.49 -6.04 -0.55
CA LYS A 54 6.96 -6.04 -0.70
C LYS A 54 7.45 -7.30 -1.44
N LYS A 55 6.95 -8.48 -1.09
CA LYS A 55 7.29 -9.75 -1.78
C LYS A 55 6.90 -9.74 -3.26
N ARG A 56 5.79 -9.07 -3.58
CA ARG A 56 5.30 -8.84 -4.95
C ARG A 56 6.01 -7.67 -5.67
N LYS A 57 6.98 -7.02 -5.02
CA LYS A 57 7.75 -5.89 -5.57
C LYS A 57 6.93 -4.65 -5.91
N ILE A 58 5.73 -4.49 -5.32
CA ILE A 58 4.84 -3.33 -5.52
C ILE A 58 5.34 -2.12 -4.71
N LEU A 59 5.91 -2.39 -3.54
CA LEU A 59 6.49 -1.38 -2.66
C LEU A 59 7.81 -1.87 -2.05
N THR A 60 8.53 -0.96 -1.44
CA THR A 60 9.79 -1.22 -0.73
C THR A 60 9.87 -0.40 0.55
N TYR A 61 10.52 -0.95 1.56
CA TYR A 61 10.88 -0.27 2.80
C TYR A 61 12.08 -0.97 3.43
N ASP A 62 12.81 -0.26 4.27
CA ASP A 62 14.00 -0.79 4.95
C ASP A 62 13.62 -1.67 6.13
N GLY A 63 14.36 -2.76 6.31
CA GLY A 63 14.10 -3.78 7.33
C GLY A 63 13.20 -4.93 6.87
N GLU A 64 13.25 -6.04 7.60
CA GLU A 64 12.43 -7.22 7.32
C GLU A 64 11.03 -7.14 7.96
N LEU A 65 10.94 -6.48 9.12
CA LEU A 65 9.73 -6.38 9.92
C LEU A 65 9.60 -4.97 10.48
N LEU A 66 8.37 -4.44 10.47
CA LEU A 66 8.04 -3.13 11.00
C LEU A 66 7.28 -3.31 12.31
N LEU A 67 7.77 -2.64 13.35
CA LEU A 67 7.17 -2.59 14.67
C LEU A 67 6.73 -1.16 14.96
N GLN A 68 5.50 -0.99 15.45
CA GLN A 68 4.97 0.30 15.90
C GLN A 68 5.89 0.92 16.96
N GLY A 69 6.05 2.24 16.91
CA GLY A 69 6.90 3.03 17.79
C GLY A 69 8.38 3.04 17.36
N VAL A 70 8.92 1.88 16.99
CA VAL A 70 10.32 1.76 16.55
C VAL A 70 10.49 2.23 15.10
N HIS A 71 9.55 1.85 14.24
CA HIS A 71 9.65 2.06 12.79
C HIS A 71 8.71 3.13 12.27
N ASP A 72 8.16 4.00 13.12
CA ASP A 72 7.16 4.99 12.71
C ASP A 72 7.68 5.93 11.61
N ASN A 73 8.99 6.19 11.59
CA ASN A 73 9.66 7.01 10.58
C ASN A 73 10.15 6.21 9.36
N ALA A 74 9.95 4.89 9.31
CA ALA A 74 10.36 4.07 8.18
C ALA A 74 9.58 4.48 6.93
N ILE A 75 10.30 4.77 5.84
CA ILE A 75 9.70 5.22 4.59
C ILE A 75 9.23 4.01 3.79
N ILE A 76 7.93 3.95 3.54
CA ILE A 76 7.31 3.04 2.59
C ILE A 76 7.29 3.74 1.22
N THR A 77 8.00 3.17 0.25
CA THR A 77 8.01 3.66 -1.13
C THR A 77 7.20 2.70 -2.00
N MET A 78 6.03 3.14 -2.45
CA MET A 78 5.24 2.43 -3.46
C MET A 78 5.78 2.78 -4.84
N LYS A 79 6.07 1.77 -5.64
CA LYS A 79 6.57 1.98 -7.00
C LYS A 79 5.53 2.65 -7.87
N PRO A 80 5.97 3.38 -8.92
CA PRO A 80 5.04 3.90 -9.91
C PRO A 80 4.23 2.73 -10.46
N SER A 81 2.91 2.82 -10.32
CA SER A 81 2.03 1.87 -10.98
C SER A 81 2.17 2.15 -12.47
N ALA A 82 2.92 1.31 -13.18
CA ALA A 82 2.70 1.16 -14.61
C ALA A 82 1.24 0.73 -14.71
N THR A 83 0.38 1.67 -15.11
CA THR A 83 -1.06 1.51 -15.27
C THR A 83 -1.37 0.14 -15.82
N VAL A 84 -1.71 -0.80 -14.93
CA VAL A 84 -2.58 -1.90 -15.31
C VAL A 84 -3.96 -1.26 -15.37
N PRO A 85 -4.57 -1.15 -16.56
CA PRO A 85 -5.94 -0.69 -16.64
C PRO A 85 -6.74 -1.66 -15.78
N SER A 86 -7.31 -1.13 -14.69
CA SER A 86 -8.34 -1.78 -13.91
C SER A 86 -9.46 -2.17 -14.88
N SER A 87 -9.49 -3.46 -15.20
CA SER A 87 -10.56 -4.24 -15.83
C SER A 87 -11.64 -3.41 -16.55
N THR A 88 -11.48 -3.22 -17.86
CA THR A 88 -12.66 -3.20 -18.75
C THR A 88 -13.07 -4.65 -18.97
N ASP A 89 -14.19 -5.08 -18.38
CA ASP A 89 -15.36 -5.56 -19.14
C ASP A 89 -16.44 -6.11 -18.20
N ALA A 90 -17.48 -5.30 -18.00
CA ALA A 90 -18.83 -5.78 -17.76
C ALA A 90 -19.77 -4.94 -18.65
N ALA A 91 -19.51 -4.98 -19.96
CA ALA A 91 -20.45 -4.59 -20.98
C ALA A 91 -20.72 -5.81 -21.89
N GLU A 92 -21.60 -6.71 -21.45
CA GLU A 92 -22.34 -7.56 -22.40
C GLU A 92 -23.77 -7.03 -22.46
N LYS A 93 -24.12 -6.59 -23.66
CA LYS A 93 -25.38 -6.01 -24.12
C LYS A 93 -26.50 -7.05 -24.29
N SER A 94 -27.72 -6.51 -24.26
CA SER A 94 -28.98 -6.97 -24.90
C SER A 94 -29.85 -7.96 -24.13
#